data_AF-A0A2S6QQ72-F1
#
_entry.id   AF-A0A2S6QQ72-F1
#
_cell.length_a   1.000
_cell.length_b   1.000
_cell.length_c   1.000
_cell.angle_alpha   90.00
_cell.angle_beta   90.00
_cell.angle_gamma   90.00
#
_symmetry.space_group_name_H-M   'P 1'
#
loop_
_entity.id
_entity.type
_entity.pdbx_description
1 polymer ?
#
loop_
_entity_poly.entity_id
_entity_poly.type
_entity_poly.pdbx_seq_one_letter_code
_entity_poly.pdbx_strand_id
1 'polypeptide(L)' 'MKNIDEIIEMAWCDKTSFDDIKSFCNLKESDVIKIMRDNLKASSFRMWRKRVKGRKSKHKNYKKL' A
#
# COMPACT_ATOMS: atom_id res chain seq x y z
N MET A 1 -8.54 14.02 10.74
CA MET A 1 -9.18 13.25 9.65
C MET A 1 -8.11 13.08 8.58
N LYS A 2 -7.71 11.85 8.23
CA LYS A 2 -6.62 11.68 7.25
C LYS A 2 -7.15 11.88 5.85
N ASN A 3 -6.44 12.68 5.06
CA ASN A 3 -6.86 12.95 3.70
C ASN A 3 -6.52 11.75 2.81
N ILE A 4 -7.42 11.41 1.88
CA ILE A 4 -7.21 10.36 0.88
C ILE A 4 -5.96 10.70 0.05
N ASP A 5 -5.71 11.99 -0.21
CA ASP A 5 -4.54 12.47 -0.93
C ASP A 5 -3.22 12.05 -0.25
N GLU A 6 -3.12 12.16 1.08
CA GLU A 6 -1.93 11.75 1.84
C GLU A 6 -1.68 10.24 1.71
N ILE A 7 -2.76 9.44 1.74
CA ILE A 7 -2.68 7.98 1.59
C ILE A 7 -2.19 7.63 0.17
N ILE A 8 -2.68 8.34 -0.84
CA ILE A 8 -2.26 8.16 -2.23
C ILE A 8 -0.79 8.53 -2.40
N GLU A 9 -0.35 9.66 -1.83
CA GLU A 9 1.06 10.10 -1.86
C GLU A 9 1.98 9.06 -1.19
N MET A 10 1.62 8.61 0.01
CA MET A 10 2.37 7.57 0.72
C MET A 10 2.41 6.25 -0.05
N ALA A 11 1.29 5.83 -0.64
CA ALA A 11 1.21 4.60 -1.43
C ALA A 11 1.95 4.70 -2.76
N TRP A 12 2.11 5.90 -3.34
CA TRP A 12 2.92 6.13 -4.53
C TRP A 12 4.42 6.14 -4.24
N CYS A 13 4.82 6.57 -3.04
CA CYS A 13 6.20 6.62 -2.61
C CYS A 13 6.75 5.19 -2.43
N ASP A 14 7.64 4.78 -3.32
CA ASP A 14 8.23 3.44 -3.26
C ASP A 14 9.03 3.21 -1.96
N LYS A 15 9.43 4.25 -1.22
CA LYS A 15 10.10 4.10 0.08
C LYS A 15 9.16 3.73 1.22
N THR A 16 7.86 3.91 1.05
CA THR A 16 6.86 3.61 2.08
C THR A 16 6.33 2.19 1.90
N SER A 17 6.40 1.39 2.95
CA SER A 17 5.80 0.05 2.95
C SER A 17 4.32 0.11 3.37
N PHE A 18 3.56 -0.95 3.07
CA PHE A 18 2.20 -1.05 3.60
C PHE A 18 2.16 -1.14 5.12
N ASP A 19 3.21 -1.64 5.77
CA ASP A 19 3.32 -1.68 7.23
C ASP A 19 3.52 -0.28 7.82
N ASP A 20 4.26 0.60 7.13
CA ASP A 20 4.39 2.01 7.52
C ASP A 20 3.03 2.70 7.39
N ILE A 21 2.36 2.54 6.24
CA ILE A 21 1.01 3.11 6.01
C ILE A 21 0.03 2.58 7.06
N LYS A 22 0.13 1.31 7.44
CA LYS A 22 -0.67 0.73 8.52
C LYS A 22 -0.33 1.35 9.87
N SER A 23 0.95 1.56 10.19
CA SER A 23 1.37 2.15 11.46
C SER A 23 0.89 3.59 11.59
N PHE A 24 0.93 4.37 10.50
CA PHE A 24 0.46 5.74 10.49
C PHE A 24 -1.07 5.82 10.43
N CYS A 25 -1.70 5.14 9.47
CA CYS A 25 -3.11 5.33 9.12
C CYS A 25 -4.04 4.26 9.69
N ASN A 26 -3.50 3.23 10.33
CA ASN A 26 -4.24 2.04 10.78
C ASN A 26 -5.00 1.34 9.63
N LEU A 27 -4.51 1.47 8.39
CA LEU A 27 -5.08 0.85 7.19
C LEU A 27 -4.30 -0.40 6.80
N LYS A 28 -5.01 -1.49 6.49
CA LYS A 28 -4.35 -2.70 5.96
C LYS A 28 -4.03 -2.48 4.48
N GLU A 29 -3.13 -3.31 3.94
CA GLU A 29 -2.82 -3.28 2.50
C GLU A 29 -4.09 -3.33 1.63
N SER A 30 -5.08 -4.16 2.00
CA SER A 30 -6.36 -4.26 1.29
C SER A 30 -7.11 -2.93 1.19
N ASP A 31 -7.09 -2.16 2.28
CA ASP A 31 -7.79 -0.88 2.36
C ASP A 31 -7.09 0.17 1.49
N VAL A 32 -5.74 0.20 1.54
CA VAL A 32 -4.93 1.06 0.67
C VAL A 32 -5.12 0.71 -0.80
N ILE A 33 -5.15 -0.58 -1.15
CA ILE A 33 -5.45 -1.03 -2.53
C ILE A 33 -6.81 -0.53 -2.97
N LYS A 34 -7.83 -0.62 -2.11
CA LYS A 34 -9.19 -0.15 -2.42
C LYS A 34 -9.20 1.36 -2.67
N ILE A 35 -8.58 2.13 -1.78
CA ILE A 35 -8.45 3.60 -1.94
C ILE A 35 -7.75 3.92 -3.26
N MET A 36 -6.62 3.27 -3.56
CA MET A 36 -5.89 3.50 -4.80
C MET A 36 -6.72 3.13 -6.04
N ARG A 37 -7.53 2.07 -5.97
CA ARG A 37 -8.40 1.64 -7.07
C ARG A 37 -9.53 2.62 -7.32
N ASP A 38 -10.12 3.14 -6.26
CA ASP A 38 -11.31 3.99 -6.34
C ASP A 38 -10.95 5.45 -6.69
N ASN A 39 -9.71 5.88 -6.44
CA ASN A 39 -9.26 7.27 -6.66
C ASN A 39 -8.32 7.46 -7.87
N LEU A 40 -7.70 6.41 -8.40
CA LEU A 40 -6.85 6.52 -9.58
C LEU A 40 -7.56 6.08 -10.85
N LYS A 41 -7.15 6.64 -11.99
CA LYS A 41 -7.51 6.11 -13.30
C LYS A 41 -7.03 4.65 -13.42
N ALA A 42 -7.82 3.82 -14.11
CA ALA A 42 -7.53 2.39 -14.24
C ALA A 42 -6.14 2.07 -14.82
N SER A 43 -5.61 2.90 -15.71
CA SER A 43 -4.23 2.78 -16.24
C SER A 43 -3.18 3.06 -15.16
N SER A 44 -3.32 4.15 -14.41
CA SER A 44 -2.45 4.53 -13.30
C SER A 44 -2.44 3.49 -12.18
N PHE A 45 -3.63 2.99 -11.80
CA PHE A 45 -3.76 1.93 -10.80
C PHE A 45 -3.01 0.67 -11.24
N ARG A 46 -3.13 0.26 -12.51
CA ARG A 46 -2.45 -0.92 -13.04
C ARG A 46 -0.93 -0.77 -13.02
N MET A 47 -0.42 0.42 -13.36
CA MET A 47 1.01 0.73 -13.27
C MET A 47 1.51 0.68 -11.82
N TRP A 48 0.80 1.33 -10.89
CA TRP A 48 1.10 1.26 -9.46
C TRP A 48 1.09 -0.19 -8.96
N ARG A 49 0.05 -0.96 -9.27
CA ARG A 49 -0.08 -2.35 -8.81
C ARG A 49 1.04 -3.23 -9.36
N LYS A 50 1.51 -3.01 -10.60
CA LYS A 50 2.68 -3.71 -11.16
C LYS A 50 3.94 -3.43 -10.34
N ARG A 51 4.14 -2.19 -9.88
CA ARG A 51 5.31 -1.80 -9.07
C ARG A 51 5.25 -2.43 -7.67
N VAL A 52 4.12 -2.35 -6.97
CA VAL A 52 4.02 -2.82 -5.58
C VAL A 52 3.81 -4.34 -5.44
N LYS A 53 3.18 -5.01 -6.42
CA LYS A 53 2.91 -6.47 -6.41
C LYS A 53 4.19 -7.31 -6.47
N GLY A 54 5.31 -6.77 -6.95
CA GLY A 54 6.60 -7.46 -7.04
C GLY A 54 7.31 -7.65 -5.70
N ARG A 55 6.87 -6.98 -4.62
CA ARG A 55 7.39 -7.21 -3.28
C ARG A 55 6.79 -8.51 -2.76
N LYS A 56 7.50 -9.64 -2.94
CA LYS A 56 7.25 -10.83 -2.13
C LYS A 56 7.21 -10.36 -0.69
N SER A 57 6.05 -10.48 -0.03
CA SER A 57 5.98 -10.40 1.41
C SER A 57 7.01 -11.40 1.89
N LYS A 58 8.14 -10.90 2.41
CA LYS A 58 8.99 -11.72 3.26
C LYS A 58 8.09 -11.96 4.47
N HIS A 59 7.25 -12.99 4.38
CA HIS A 59 6.79 -13.68 5.56
C HIS A 59 8.08 -14.08 6.25
N LYS A 60 8.55 -13.23 7.16
CA LYS A 60 9.43 -13.66 8.23
C LYS A 60 8.58 -14.71 8.93
N ASN A 61 8.75 -15.96 8.49
CA ASN A 61 8.47 -17.12 9.30
C ASN A 61 9.31 -16.91 10.56
N TYR A 62 8.74 -16.19 11.51
CA TYR A 62 9.17 -16.29 12.89
C TYR A 62 8.70 -17.67 13.33
N LYS A 63 9.47 -18.71 12.93
CA LYS A 63 9.40 -19.99 13.61
C LYS A 63 9.88 -19.70 15.02
N LYS A 64 8.93 -19.43 15.90
CA LYS A 64 9.11 -19.55 17.33
C LYS A 64 8.97 -21.03 17.64
N LEU A 65 10.08 -21.76 17.59
CA LEU A 65 10.32 -23.05 18.25
C LEU A 65 11.84 -23.25 18.31
#